data_AF-A0A3D2XLP0-F1
#
_entry.id   AF-A0A3D2XLP0-F1
#
_cell.length_a   1.000
_cell.length_b   1.000
_cell.length_c   1.000
_cell.angle_alpha   90.00
_cell.angle_beta   90.00
_cell.angle_gamma   90.00
#
_symmetry.space_group_name_H-M   'P 1'
#
loop_
_entity.id
_entity.type
_entity.pdbx_description
1 polymer ?
#
loop_
_entity_poly.entity_id
_entity_poly.type
_entity_poly.pdbx_seq_one_letter_code
_entity_poly.pdbx_strand_id
1 'polypeptide(L)'
;NPSAFWWSPLIILGLVSITIIGITYKDWISKSRNKFVDALLFFTTGSIGLLILFLWFATDHTATAYNYNFLWAFGFNLLMLKTVLKDKLKKRFIGYLKFLILLLTLMLLHSLTGVQAFNYTIIPLWIALLTRYGFLIHWFSQEKNQKNV
;
A
#
# COMPACT_ATOMS: atom_id res chain seq x y z
N ASN A 1 16.71 -24.67 -11.88
CA ASN A 1 16.93 -23.94 -13.14
C ASN A 1 17.26 -22.49 -12.79
N PRO A 2 18.49 -21.99 -13.00
CA PRO A 2 18.92 -20.67 -12.54
C PRO A 2 18.11 -19.51 -13.11
N SER A 3 17.47 -19.69 -14.27
CA SER A 3 16.49 -18.74 -14.83
C SER A 3 15.26 -18.55 -13.92
N ALA A 4 14.77 -19.62 -13.27
CA ALA A 4 13.59 -19.55 -12.39
C ALA A 4 13.83 -18.75 -11.10
N PHE A 5 15.09 -18.58 -10.69
CA PHE A 5 15.45 -17.77 -9.53
C PHE A 5 15.14 -16.29 -9.75
N TRP A 6 15.60 -15.73 -10.89
CA TRP A 6 15.40 -14.32 -11.25
C TRP A 6 13.94 -13.93 -11.45
N TRP A 7 13.10 -14.90 -11.83
CA TRP A 7 11.65 -14.73 -11.97
C TRP A 7 10.87 -15.10 -10.70
N SER A 8 11.56 -15.37 -9.59
CA SER A 8 10.87 -15.68 -8.34
C SER A 8 10.05 -14.46 -7.86
N PRO A 9 8.84 -14.69 -7.33
CA PRO A 9 8.01 -13.61 -6.82
C PRO A 9 8.72 -12.72 -5.79
N LEU A 10 9.67 -13.28 -5.04
CA LEU A 10 10.41 -12.56 -4.00
C LEU A 10 11.35 -11.53 -4.62
N ILE A 11 12.06 -11.87 -5.69
CA ILE A 11 12.96 -10.94 -6.38
C ILE A 11 12.14 -9.84 -7.05
N ILE A 12 11.05 -10.18 -7.72
CA ILE A 12 10.20 -9.21 -8.40
C ILE A 12 9.61 -8.22 -7.39
N LEU A 13 8.96 -8.71 -6.33
CA LEU A 13 8.39 -7.85 -5.29
C LEU A 13 9.48 -7.09 -4.53
N GLY A 14 10.64 -7.69 -4.30
CA GLY A 14 11.80 -7.03 -3.71
C GLY A 14 12.29 -5.84 -4.53
N LEU A 15 12.49 -6.02 -5.84
CA LEU A 15 12.92 -4.94 -6.74
C LEU A 15 11.89 -3.82 -6.84
N VAL A 16 10.59 -4.16 -6.92
CA VAL A 16 9.50 -3.19 -6.89
C VAL A 16 9.54 -2.39 -5.59
N SER A 17 9.74 -3.07 -4.45
CA SER A 17 9.77 -2.45 -3.13
C SER A 17 10.96 -1.52 -2.96
N ILE A 18 12.16 -1.95 -3.36
CA ILE A 18 13.37 -1.13 -3.37
C ILE A 18 13.15 0.11 -4.24
N THR A 19 12.52 -0.04 -5.41
CA THR A 19 12.21 1.08 -6.30
C THR A 19 11.28 2.09 -5.62
N ILE A 20 10.19 1.64 -4.99
CA ILE A 20 9.24 2.52 -4.28
C ILE A 20 9.94 3.24 -3.12
N ILE A 21 10.74 2.53 -2.33
CA ILE A 21 11.48 3.09 -1.20
C ILE A 21 12.51 4.12 -1.69
N GLY A 22 13.27 3.79 -2.74
CA GLY A 22 14.26 4.69 -3.34
C GLY A 22 13.65 5.98 -3.88
N ILE A 23 12.51 5.89 -4.58
CA ILE A 23 11.77 7.08 -5.03
C ILE A 23 11.24 7.87 -3.82
N THR A 24 10.72 7.19 -2.80
CA THR A 24 10.20 7.85 -1.59
C THR A 24 11.30 8.58 -0.82
N TYR A 25 12.50 8.00 -0.74
CA TYR A 25 13.66 8.65 -0.14
C TYR A 25 14.11 9.89 -0.94
N LYS A 26 14.15 9.79 -2.27
CA LYS A 26 14.42 10.92 -3.15
C LYS A 26 13.39 12.05 -2.98
N ASP A 27 12.10 11.70 -2.94
CA ASP A 27 10.99 12.63 -2.71
C ASP A 27 11.16 13.37 -1.36
N TRP A 28 11.50 12.63 -0.31
CA TRP A 28 11.78 13.20 1.03
C TRP A 28 12.91 14.23 1.01
N ILE A 29 14.08 13.87 0.45
CA ILE A 29 15.24 14.77 0.41
C ILE A 29 14.97 16.00 -0.47
N SER A 30 14.35 15.78 -1.63
CA SER A 30 14.07 16.85 -2.59
C SER A 30 12.90 17.75 -2.16
N LYS A 31 12.23 17.45 -1.04
CA LYS A 31 10.99 18.11 -0.61
C LYS A 31 10.00 18.20 -1.78
N SER A 32 9.87 17.11 -2.52
CA SER A 32 8.95 16.99 -3.64
C SER A 32 8.11 15.72 -3.48
N ARG A 33 7.01 15.62 -4.24
CA ARG A 33 6.14 14.43 -4.24
C ARG A 33 5.97 13.92 -5.65
N ASN A 34 6.28 12.65 -5.85
CA ASN A 34 5.98 11.94 -7.08
C ASN A 34 4.54 11.41 -7.10
N LYS A 35 3.61 12.19 -7.68
CA LYS A 35 2.19 11.83 -7.80
C LYS A 35 1.94 10.58 -8.64
N PHE A 36 2.82 10.27 -9.59
CA PHE A 36 2.66 9.10 -10.46
C PHE A 36 2.81 7.81 -9.64
N VAL A 37 3.83 7.75 -8.77
CA VAL A 37 4.00 6.60 -7.85
C VAL A 37 2.79 6.47 -6.93
N ASP A 38 2.27 7.59 -6.42
CA ASP A 38 1.09 7.56 -5.54
C ASP A 38 -0.14 6.99 -6.26
N ALA A 39 -0.41 7.45 -7.48
CA ALA A 39 -1.51 6.96 -8.28
C ALA A 39 -1.34 5.48 -8.65
N LEU A 40 -0.13 5.07 -9.04
CA LEU A 40 0.16 3.68 -9.38
C LEU A 40 -0.06 2.76 -8.18
N LEU A 41 0.38 3.14 -6.99
CA LEU A 41 0.19 2.35 -5.77
C LEU A 41 -1.28 2.24 -5.39
N PHE A 42 -2.03 3.34 -5.41
CA PHE A 42 -3.46 3.33 -5.12
C PHE A 42 -4.26 2.53 -6.15
N PHE A 43 -3.89 2.66 -7.44
CA PHE A 43 -4.55 1.92 -8.51
C PHE A 43 -4.30 0.42 -8.40
N THR A 44 -3.05 0.00 -8.22
CA THR A 44 -2.68 -1.41 -8.15
C THR A 44 -3.23 -2.09 -6.91
N THR A 45 -2.99 -1.53 -5.72
CA THR A 45 -3.53 -2.09 -4.46
C THR A 45 -5.05 -2.09 -4.44
N GLY A 46 -5.69 -1.04 -4.98
CA GLY A 46 -7.14 -0.97 -5.11
C GLY A 46 -7.71 -1.99 -6.10
N SER A 47 -7.05 -2.20 -7.25
CA SER A 47 -7.46 -3.20 -8.24
C SER A 47 -7.32 -4.61 -7.70
N ILE A 48 -6.20 -4.93 -7.03
CA ILE A 48 -6.00 -6.23 -6.37
C ILE A 48 -7.05 -6.42 -5.27
N GLY A 49 -7.37 -5.38 -4.51
CA GLY A 49 -8.41 -5.44 -3.49
C GLY A 49 -9.79 -5.71 -4.07
N LEU A 50 -10.12 -5.08 -5.19
CA LEU A 50 -11.38 -5.33 -5.90
C LEU A 50 -11.46 -6.78 -6.41
N LEU A 51 -10.35 -7.32 -6.92
CA LEU A 51 -10.27 -8.73 -7.31
C LEU A 51 -10.48 -9.66 -6.11
N ILE A 52 -9.89 -9.36 -4.94
CA ILE A 52 -10.09 -10.15 -3.72
C ILE A 52 -11.55 -10.08 -3.27
N LEU A 53 -12.18 -8.90 -3.30
CA LEU A 53 -13.60 -8.76 -2.97
C LEU A 53 -14.48 -9.54 -3.95
N PHE A 54 -14.17 -9.50 -5.24
CA PHE A 54 -14.88 -10.30 -6.23
C PHE A 54 -14.78 -11.79 -5.88
N LEU A 55 -13.59 -12.29 -5.52
CA LEU A 55 -13.39 -13.68 -5.09
C LEU A 55 -14.08 -14.02 -3.76
N TRP A 56 -14.38 -13.06 -2.90
CA TRP A 56 -15.19 -13.32 -1.69
C TRP A 56 -16.64 -13.61 -2.02
N PHE A 57 -17.22 -12.87 -2.95
CA PHE A 57 -18.66 -12.96 -3.24
C PHE A 57 -19.00 -13.88 -4.42
N ALA A 58 -18.07 -14.08 -5.35
CA ALA A 58 -18.34 -14.77 -6.60
C ALA A 58 -18.00 -16.28 -6.59
N THR A 59 -17.32 -16.78 -5.56
CA THR A 59 -16.95 -18.20 -5.49
C THR A 59 -17.49 -18.86 -4.24
N ASP A 60 -18.16 -20.02 -4.39
CA ASP A 60 -18.72 -20.84 -3.30
C ASP A 60 -17.65 -21.57 -2.45
N HIS A 61 -16.40 -21.11 -2.49
CA HIS A 61 -15.29 -21.74 -1.80
C HIS A 61 -14.98 -21.05 -0.48
N THR A 62 -15.12 -21.78 0.63
CA THR A 62 -14.76 -21.34 1.99
C THR A 62 -13.31 -20.85 2.13
N ALA A 63 -12.42 -21.29 1.24
CA ALA A 63 -11.01 -20.91 1.24
C ALA A 63 -10.75 -19.46 0.81
N THR A 64 -11.59 -18.85 -0.04
CA THR A 64 -11.42 -17.44 -0.43
C THR A 64 -12.08 -16.49 0.57
N ALA A 65 -13.13 -16.92 1.27
CA ALA A 65 -13.94 -16.12 2.18
C ALA A 65 -13.16 -15.42 3.33
N TYR A 66 -11.96 -15.91 3.68
CA TYR A 66 -11.14 -15.36 4.76
C TYR A 66 -9.75 -14.87 4.30
N ASN A 67 -9.65 -14.34 3.08
CA ASN A 67 -8.39 -13.84 2.56
C ASN A 67 -7.99 -12.47 3.15
N TYR A 68 -7.19 -12.45 4.21
CA TYR A 68 -6.72 -11.21 4.84
C TYR A 68 -5.70 -10.42 3.99
N ASN A 69 -5.33 -10.87 2.78
CA ASN A 69 -4.59 -10.01 1.83
C ASN A 69 -5.37 -8.75 1.42
N PHE A 70 -6.69 -8.73 1.65
CA PHE A 70 -7.50 -7.51 1.51
C PHE A 70 -7.03 -6.34 2.40
N LEU A 71 -6.31 -6.63 3.50
CA LEU A 71 -5.80 -5.60 4.41
C LEU A 71 -4.73 -4.71 3.75
N TRP A 72 -3.82 -5.27 2.95
CA TRP A 72 -2.84 -4.47 2.20
C TRP A 72 -3.36 -4.05 0.82
N ALA A 73 -4.11 -4.94 0.17
CA ALA A 73 -4.77 -4.68 -1.10
C ALA A 73 -6.18 -4.16 -0.83
N PHE A 74 -6.28 -2.91 -0.40
CA PHE A 74 -7.56 -2.34 0.03
C PHE A 74 -8.31 -1.72 -1.16
N GLY A 75 -9.43 -2.33 -1.55
CA GLY A 75 -10.19 -1.98 -2.77
C GLY A 75 -10.63 -0.50 -2.85
N PHE A 76 -10.91 0.13 -1.71
CA PHE A 76 -11.30 1.54 -1.64
C PHE A 76 -10.19 2.52 -2.06
N ASN A 77 -8.93 2.04 -2.24
CA ASN A 77 -7.87 2.86 -2.82
C ASN A 77 -8.23 3.40 -4.21
N LEU A 78 -9.06 2.67 -5.00
CA LEU A 78 -9.55 3.15 -6.29
C LEU A 78 -10.40 4.43 -6.15
N LEU A 79 -11.26 4.50 -5.13
CA LEU A 79 -12.08 5.69 -4.87
C LEU A 79 -11.24 6.90 -4.46
N MET A 80 -10.05 6.64 -3.91
CA MET A 80 -9.13 7.66 -3.44
C MET A 80 -8.12 8.14 -4.49
N LEU A 81 -8.12 7.58 -5.72
CA LEU A 81 -7.21 7.97 -6.80
C LEU A 81 -7.26 9.46 -7.14
N LYS A 82 -8.47 10.00 -7.34
CA LYS A 82 -8.64 11.45 -7.60
C LYS A 82 -8.21 12.29 -6.41
N THR A 83 -8.27 11.74 -5.21
CA THR A 83 -7.92 12.44 -3.97
C THR A 83 -6.41 12.49 -3.78
N VAL A 84 -5.70 11.38 -3.98
CA VAL A 84 -4.23 11.31 -3.79
C VAL A 84 -3.48 12.20 -4.80
N LEU A 85 -4.03 12.41 -5.99
CA LEU A 85 -3.45 13.27 -7.04
C LEU A 85 -3.59 14.78 -6.79
N LYS A 86 -4.45 15.19 -5.86
CA LYS A 86 -4.64 16.61 -5.55
C LYS A 86 -3.39 17.19 -4.89
N ASP A 87 -3.12 18.46 -5.16
CA ASP A 87 -2.12 19.22 -4.41
C ASP A 87 -2.65 19.57 -3.03
N LYS A 88 -3.89 20.09 -2.95
CA LYS A 88 -4.52 20.43 -1.68
C LYS A 88 -5.39 19.29 -1.17
N LEU A 89 -5.22 18.92 0.10
CA LEU A 89 -5.93 17.79 0.68
C LEU A 89 -6.73 18.10 1.94
N LYS A 90 -7.82 17.34 2.11
CA LYS A 90 -8.71 17.41 3.27
C LYS A 90 -8.12 16.58 4.41
N LYS A 91 -8.30 17.01 5.67
CA LYS A 91 -7.87 16.27 6.88
C LYS A 91 -8.30 14.79 6.88
N ARG A 92 -9.47 14.49 6.30
CA ARG A 92 -10.01 13.13 6.18
C ARG A 92 -9.08 12.17 5.41
N PHE A 93 -8.33 12.67 4.42
CA PHE A 93 -7.41 11.81 3.66
C PHE A 93 -6.17 11.41 4.47
N ILE A 94 -5.66 12.28 5.34
CA ILE A 94 -4.61 11.90 6.29
C ILE A 94 -5.13 10.81 7.24
N GLY A 95 -6.38 10.92 7.70
CA GLY A 95 -7.05 9.86 8.46
C GLY A 95 -7.13 8.54 7.68
N TYR A 96 -7.47 8.60 6.39
CA TYR A 96 -7.48 7.44 5.50
C TYR A 96 -6.10 6.78 5.37
N LEU A 97 -5.02 7.56 5.17
CA LEU A 97 -3.66 7.01 5.11
C LEU A 97 -3.25 6.33 6.43
N LYS A 98 -3.60 6.93 7.59
CA LYS A 98 -3.39 6.30 8.90
C LYS A 98 -4.18 4.99 9.03
N PHE A 99 -5.39 4.95 8.51
CA PHE A 99 -6.18 3.74 8.46
C PHE A 99 -5.52 2.66 7.59
N LEU A 100 -4.96 2.99 6.42
CA LEU A 100 -4.19 2.03 5.62
C LEU A 100 -2.97 1.48 6.38
N ILE A 101 -2.23 2.33 7.10
CA ILE A 101 -1.13 1.89 7.97
C ILE A 101 -1.64 0.96 9.07
N LEU A 102 -2.78 1.27 9.70
CA LEU A 102 -3.41 0.38 10.68
C LEU A 102 -3.73 -0.99 10.08
N LEU A 103 -4.28 -1.06 8.86
CA LEU A 103 -4.54 -2.33 8.18
C LEU A 103 -3.25 -3.14 7.93
N LEU A 104 -2.17 -2.47 7.53
CA LEU A 104 -0.86 -3.12 7.37
C LEU A 104 -0.33 -3.66 8.71
N THR A 105 -0.49 -2.93 9.81
CA THR A 105 -0.14 -3.39 11.15
C THR A 105 -1.01 -4.56 11.61
N LEU A 106 -2.31 -4.56 11.26
CA LEU A 106 -3.20 -5.68 11.57
C LEU A 106 -2.78 -6.96 10.85
N MET A 107 -2.19 -6.88 9.65
CA MET A 107 -1.62 -8.08 9.03
C MET A 107 -0.46 -8.66 9.83
N LEU A 108 0.40 -7.82 10.40
CA LEU A 108 1.46 -8.30 11.29
C LEU A 108 0.85 -9.02 12.50
N LEU A 109 -0.19 -8.45 13.10
CA LEU A 109 -0.92 -9.08 14.20
C LEU A 109 -1.50 -10.45 13.79
N HIS A 110 -2.18 -10.53 12.65
CA HIS A 110 -2.75 -11.77 12.13
C HIS A 110 -1.66 -12.82 11.85
N SER A 111 -0.49 -12.40 11.40
CA SER A 111 0.65 -13.29 11.19
C SER A 111 1.25 -13.80 12.50
N LEU A 112 1.42 -12.94 13.50
CA LEU A 112 2.05 -13.30 14.78
C LEU A 112 1.13 -14.18 15.65
N THR A 113 -0.18 -13.94 15.60
CA THR A 113 -1.18 -14.70 16.35
C THR A 113 -1.56 -16.02 15.69
N GLY A 114 -1.09 -16.28 14.45
CA GLY A 114 -1.42 -17.48 13.69
C GLY A 114 -2.81 -17.45 13.04
N VAL A 115 -3.56 -16.34 13.14
CA VAL A 115 -4.86 -16.17 12.46
C VAL A 115 -4.71 -16.34 10.94
N GLN A 116 -3.62 -15.80 10.37
CA GLN A 116 -3.25 -16.08 8.98
C GLN A 116 -1.74 -15.99 8.79
N ALA A 117 -1.13 -17.09 8.34
CA ALA A 117 0.25 -17.06 7.87
C ALA A 117 0.30 -16.42 6.47
N PHE A 118 0.91 -15.23 6.37
CA PHE A 118 1.10 -14.57 5.08
C PHE A 118 2.33 -15.10 4.37
N ASN A 119 2.32 -15.06 3.04
CA ASN A 119 3.49 -15.44 2.25
C ASN A 119 4.63 -14.43 2.47
N TYR A 120 5.79 -14.89 2.95
CA TYR A 120 6.96 -14.03 3.22
C TYR A 120 7.40 -13.19 2.02
N THR A 121 7.10 -13.64 0.79
CA THR A 121 7.37 -12.93 -0.46
C THR A 121 6.79 -11.51 -0.49
N ILE A 122 5.70 -11.25 0.23
CA ILE A 122 5.03 -9.94 0.19
C ILE A 122 5.57 -8.93 1.21
N ILE A 123 6.40 -9.37 2.15
CA ILE A 123 6.97 -8.52 3.21
C ILE A 123 7.71 -7.30 2.66
N PRO A 124 8.56 -7.41 1.61
CA PRO A 124 9.20 -6.24 1.03
C PRO A 124 8.19 -5.17 0.59
N LEU A 125 7.06 -5.59 -0.01
CA LEU A 125 6.03 -4.67 -0.48
C LEU A 125 5.31 -4.00 0.69
N TRP A 126 5.10 -4.71 1.79
CA TRP A 126 4.50 -4.13 2.99
C TRP A 126 5.36 -3.01 3.57
N ILE A 127 6.67 -3.23 3.64
CA ILE A 127 7.63 -2.21 4.10
C ILE A 127 7.56 -1.00 3.17
N ALA A 128 7.59 -1.21 1.85
CA ALA A 128 7.50 -0.13 0.88
C ALA A 128 6.21 0.69 1.00
N LEU A 129 5.05 0.04 1.22
CA LEU A 129 3.77 0.71 1.45
C LEU A 129 3.76 1.49 2.77
N LEU A 130 4.26 0.91 3.87
CA LEU A 130 4.40 1.62 5.15
C LEU A 130 5.26 2.88 5.01
N THR A 131 6.41 2.76 4.35
CA THR A 131 7.31 3.89 4.09
C THR A 131 6.62 4.96 3.25
N ARG A 132 5.96 4.58 2.14
CA ARG A 132 5.29 5.55 1.27
C ARG A 132 4.10 6.24 1.94
N TYR A 133 3.26 5.49 2.66
CA TYR A 133 2.12 6.09 3.36
C TYR A 133 2.58 6.99 4.50
N GLY A 134 3.64 6.63 5.21
CA GLY A 134 4.28 7.50 6.21
C GLY A 134 4.79 8.80 5.60
N PHE A 135 5.49 8.71 4.45
CA PHE A 135 5.91 9.88 3.66
C PHE A 135 4.71 10.77 3.29
N LEU A 136 3.63 10.21 2.74
CA LEU A 136 2.45 10.98 2.34
C LEU A 136 1.78 11.67 3.51
N ILE A 137 1.67 11.02 4.66
CA ILE A 137 1.14 11.64 5.89
C ILE A 137 2.00 12.84 6.28
N HIS A 138 3.33 12.70 6.27
CA HIS A 138 4.25 13.79 6.57
C HIS A 138 4.09 14.95 5.57
N TRP A 139 4.14 14.64 4.27
CA TRP A 139 4.02 15.60 3.18
C TRP A 139 2.77 16.49 3.33
N PHE A 140 1.58 15.87 3.46
CA PHE A 140 0.33 16.63 3.58
C PHE A 140 0.14 17.32 4.94
N SER A 141 0.83 16.86 5.98
CA SER A 141 0.81 17.52 7.29
C SER A 141 1.61 18.83 7.26
N GLN A 142 2.75 18.85 6.57
CA GLN A 142 3.59 20.05 6.44
C GLN A 142 2.96 21.13 5.55
N GLU A 143 2.36 20.73 4.43
CA GLU A 143 1.66 21.66 3.53
C GLU A 143 0.52 22.40 4.23
N LYS A 144 -0.13 21.76 5.20
CA LYS A 144 -1.17 22.38 6.03
C LYS A 144 -0.58 23.42 6.97
N ASN A 145 0.56 23.14 7.61
CA ASN A 145 1.17 24.04 8.60
C ASN A 145 1.67 25.33 7.95
N GLN A 146 2.26 25.25 6.74
CA GLN A 146 2.71 26.42 5.99
C GLN A 146 1.60 27.38 5.56
N LYS A 147 0.32 26.97 5.63
CA LYS A 147 -0.83 27.78 5.21
C LYS A 147 -1.66 28.34 6.36
N ASN A 148 -1.40 27.90 7.59
CA ASN A 148 -2.04 28.46 8.80
C ASN A 148 -1.16 29.50 9.48
N VAL A 149 -0.01 29.82 8.88
CA VAL A 149 0.87 30.96 9.17
C VAL A 149 0.63 31.99 8.07
#